data_AF-A0A7S8E7K6-F1
#
_entry.id   AF-A0A7S8E7K6-F1
#
_cell.length_a   1.000
_cell.length_b   1.000
_cell.length_c   1.000
_cell.angle_alpha   90.00
_cell.angle_beta   90.00
_cell.angle_gamma   90.00
#
_symmetry.space_group_name_H-M   'P 1'
#
loop_
_entity.id
_entity.type
_entity.pdbx_description
1 polymer ?
#
loop_
_entity_poly.entity_id
_entity_poly.type
_entity_poly.pdbx_seq_one_letter_code
_entity_poly.pdbx_strand_id
1 'polypeptide(L)'
;MLSWRLWQSLHNPLVEHPAFDLVNTGPIFNWDWVRRPRMNCLLQAILGAVALVLLIRYPMLIFLVVLAPAVFVMGVMAIPIFLPFLILIYGSILATMISNRIRTEKRAATYDLLCVLPTGSLGMTWLMSMWALRQGKVLGWLYNGVRIVLFLMLIGIAIIIVIALIVTLQYIWDQNLEYLPDALRTVVEILAIAIIFYTGFFQTIVISALIGMLTPHFDTEWYDTTPLTITAYLVVQIGTYFLTFWVCVALNAMFYGYSAFIDILLPVVYCAFAIGSRELIVMGLWRYLVYRLNATQDDIQHVQLSV
;
A
#
# COMPACT_ATOMS: atom_id res chain seq x y z
N MET A 1 1.23 14.06 10.57
CA MET A 1 0.99 12.62 10.79
C MET A 1 2.33 11.93 10.90
N LEU A 2 2.53 11.11 11.93
CA LEU A 2 3.72 10.28 12.14
C LEU A 2 3.93 9.34 10.96
N SER A 3 2.88 8.68 10.47
CA SER A 3 2.99 7.76 9.32
C SER A 3 3.59 8.43 8.09
N TRP A 4 3.21 9.68 7.81
CA TRP A 4 3.76 10.45 6.69
C TRP A 4 5.25 10.76 6.86
N ARG A 5 5.68 11.18 8.06
CA ARG A 5 7.10 11.44 8.35
C ARG A 5 7.93 10.17 8.22
N LEU A 6 7.46 9.07 8.81
CA LEU A 6 8.10 7.76 8.71
C LEU A 6 8.18 7.28 7.25
N TRP A 7 7.12 7.48 6.47
CA TRP A 7 7.11 7.18 5.04
C TRP A 7 8.16 8.00 4.28
N GLN A 8 8.24 9.31 4.53
CA GLN A 8 9.24 10.17 3.88
C GLN A 8 10.66 9.71 4.20
N SER A 9 10.96 9.39 5.46
CA SER A 9 12.28 8.85 5.83
C SER A 9 12.55 7.47 5.22
N LEU A 10 11.54 6.61 5.01
CA LEU A 10 11.71 5.34 4.30
C LEU A 10 11.99 5.54 2.81
N HIS A 11 11.34 6.53 2.19
CA HIS A 11 11.41 6.77 0.75
C HIS A 11 12.70 7.48 0.34
N ASN A 12 13.23 8.38 1.17
CA ASN A 12 14.42 9.16 0.88
C ASN A 12 15.61 8.65 1.70
N PRO A 13 16.24 7.51 1.33
CA PRO A 13 17.38 7.00 2.06
C PRO A 13 18.57 7.97 1.96
N LEU A 14 19.35 8.07 3.02
CA LEU A 14 20.66 8.71 3.02
C LEU A 14 21.64 7.86 2.20
N VAL A 15 21.58 7.98 0.88
CA VAL A 15 22.40 7.18 -0.07
C VAL A 15 23.90 7.37 0.16
N GLU A 16 24.30 8.49 0.76
CA GLU A 16 25.71 8.84 1.01
C GLU A 16 26.25 8.30 2.35
N HIS A 17 25.44 7.60 3.14
CA HIS A 17 25.90 7.10 4.44
C HIS A 17 26.72 5.80 4.28
N PRO A 18 27.97 5.71 4.78
CA PRO A 18 28.84 4.54 4.56
C PRO A 18 28.28 3.24 5.16
N ALA A 19 27.45 3.33 6.20
CA ALA A 19 26.76 2.14 6.73
C ALA A 19 25.76 1.54 5.71
N PHE A 20 25.21 2.34 4.80
CA PHE A 20 24.31 1.84 3.76
C PHE A 20 25.06 0.98 2.75
N ASP A 21 26.28 1.37 2.36
CA ASP A 21 27.15 0.58 1.48
C ASP A 21 27.55 -0.75 2.12
N LEU A 22 27.77 -0.75 3.44
CA LEU A 22 28.13 -1.96 4.19
C LEU A 22 26.97 -2.98 4.24
N VAL A 23 25.72 -2.51 4.34
CA VAL A 23 24.55 -3.40 4.23
C VAL A 23 24.39 -3.94 2.80
N ASN A 24 24.83 -3.17 1.81
CA ASN A 24 24.63 -3.45 0.39
C ASN A 24 25.49 -4.60 -0.16
N THR A 25 26.57 -4.98 0.52
CA THR A 25 27.46 -6.07 0.06
C THR A 25 26.90 -7.47 0.29
N GLY A 26 25.77 -7.62 0.99
CA GLY A 26 25.15 -8.93 1.21
C GLY A 26 24.59 -9.54 -0.08
N PRO A 27 24.55 -10.88 -0.20
CA PRO A 27 23.94 -11.54 -1.35
C PRO A 27 22.49 -11.08 -1.49
N ILE A 28 22.19 -10.44 -2.63
CA ILE A 28 20.85 -10.01 -2.98
C ILE A 28 19.99 -11.27 -3.04
N PHE A 29 18.83 -11.28 -2.37
CA PHE A 29 17.87 -12.37 -2.52
C PHE A 29 17.52 -12.45 -4.00
N ASN A 30 18.09 -13.43 -4.69
CA ASN A 30 18.11 -13.47 -6.12
C ASN A 30 16.80 -14.09 -6.60
N TRP A 31 15.74 -13.28 -6.71
CA TRP A 31 14.47 -13.64 -7.36
C TRP A 31 14.65 -13.81 -8.88
N ASP A 32 15.74 -14.45 -9.31
CA ASP A 32 16.07 -14.64 -10.72
C ASP A 32 15.02 -15.49 -11.46
N TRP A 33 14.19 -16.26 -10.73
CA TRP A 33 13.03 -16.96 -11.28
C TRP A 33 11.86 -16.05 -11.71
N VAL A 34 11.81 -14.80 -11.22
CA VAL A 34 10.83 -13.78 -11.63
C VAL A 34 11.45 -12.78 -12.61
N ARG A 35 12.70 -12.98 -13.05
CA ARG A 35 13.22 -12.19 -14.18
C ARG A 35 12.26 -12.38 -15.34
N ARG A 36 11.66 -11.26 -15.76
CA ARG A 36 10.88 -11.15 -16.99
C ARG A 36 11.61 -11.97 -18.04
N PRO A 37 10.97 -12.99 -18.65
CA PRO A 37 11.54 -13.54 -19.86
C PRO A 37 11.74 -12.32 -20.75
N ARG A 38 12.99 -12.05 -21.15
CA ARG A 38 13.25 -11.11 -22.23
C ARG A 38 12.52 -11.72 -23.43
N MET A 39 11.25 -11.34 -23.58
CA MET A 39 10.45 -11.66 -24.73
C MET A 39 11.14 -10.92 -25.86
N ASN A 40 12.07 -11.61 -26.51
CA ASN A 40 12.74 -11.13 -27.70
C ASN A 40 11.64 -10.64 -28.66
N CYS A 41 11.88 -9.55 -29.39
CA CYS A 41 10.94 -9.05 -30.41
C CYS A 41 10.40 -10.18 -31.31
N LEU A 42 11.22 -11.19 -31.55
CA LEU A 42 10.88 -12.38 -32.32
C LEU A 42 9.77 -13.22 -31.67
N LEU A 43 9.77 -13.38 -30.34
CA LEU A 43 8.72 -14.10 -29.61
C LEU A 43 7.42 -13.30 -29.56
N GLN A 44 7.51 -11.96 -29.48
CA GLN A 44 6.34 -11.07 -29.64
C GLN A 44 5.75 -11.16 -31.06
N ALA A 45 6.59 -11.18 -32.08
CA ALA A 45 6.17 -11.33 -33.47
C ALA A 45 5.52 -12.69 -33.73
N ILE A 46 6.09 -13.78 -33.18
CA ILE A 46 5.51 -15.12 -33.26
C ILE A 46 4.15 -15.16 -32.55
N LEU A 47 4.04 -14.64 -31.33
CA LEU A 47 2.77 -14.59 -30.61
C LEU A 47 1.72 -13.76 -31.36
N GLY A 48 2.12 -12.64 -31.97
CA GLY A 48 1.25 -11.82 -32.80
C GLY A 48 0.76 -12.55 -34.06
N ALA A 49 1.65 -13.26 -34.75
CA ALA A 49 1.30 -14.06 -35.93
C ALA A 49 0.39 -15.24 -35.57
N VAL A 50 0.66 -15.93 -34.46
CA VAL A 50 -0.19 -17.01 -33.94
C VAL A 50 -1.57 -16.48 -33.55
N ALA A 51 -1.63 -15.35 -32.86
CA ALA A 51 -2.89 -14.70 -32.50
C ALA A 51 -3.70 -14.32 -33.76
N LEU A 52 -3.06 -13.79 -34.80
CA LEU A 52 -3.71 -13.46 -36.07
C LEU A 52 -4.28 -14.71 -36.76
N VAL A 53 -3.50 -15.79 -36.85
CA VAL A 53 -3.95 -17.07 -37.45
C VAL A 53 -5.12 -17.67 -36.66
N LEU A 54 -5.06 -17.61 -35.32
CA LEU A 54 -6.16 -18.06 -34.47
C LEU A 54 -7.42 -17.22 -34.68
N LEU A 55 -7.29 -15.90 -34.84
CA LEU A 55 -8.42 -14.98 -35.06
C LEU A 55 -9.10 -15.25 -36.41
N ILE A 56 -8.34 -15.58 -37.45
CA ILE A 56 -8.87 -15.99 -38.77
C ILE A 56 -9.57 -17.35 -38.66
N ARG A 57 -8.99 -18.30 -37.91
CA ARG A 57 -9.51 -19.67 -37.84
C ARG A 57 -10.73 -19.82 -36.92
N TYR A 58 -10.86 -18.96 -35.91
CA TYR A 58 -11.92 -19.03 -34.91
C TYR A 58 -12.66 -17.69 -34.80
N PRO A 59 -13.70 -17.43 -35.63
CA PRO A 59 -14.43 -16.16 -35.63
C PRO A 59 -15.16 -15.87 -34.30
N MET A 60 -15.37 -16.86 -33.43
CA MET A 60 -15.81 -16.61 -32.03
C MET A 60 -14.84 -15.71 -31.25
N LEU A 61 -13.56 -15.63 -31.64
CA LEU A 61 -12.61 -14.69 -31.04
C LEU A 61 -12.92 -13.22 -31.39
N ILE A 62 -13.63 -12.95 -32.49
CA ILE A 62 -14.12 -11.59 -32.79
C ILE A 62 -15.11 -11.15 -31.70
N PHE A 63 -15.94 -12.06 -31.20
CA PHE A 63 -16.83 -11.77 -30.07
C PHE A 63 -16.04 -11.42 -28.81
N LEU A 64 -14.88 -12.05 -28.57
CA LEU A 64 -13.97 -11.69 -27.47
C LEU A 64 -13.38 -10.29 -27.67
N VAL A 65 -13.03 -9.90 -28.89
CA VAL A 65 -12.54 -8.53 -29.20
C VAL A 65 -13.64 -7.48 -28.98
N VAL A 66 -14.89 -7.80 -29.33
CA VAL A 66 -16.05 -6.92 -29.08
C VAL A 66 -16.42 -6.89 -27.59
N LEU A 67 -16.21 -7.98 -26.85
CA LEU A 67 -16.41 -8.04 -25.41
C LEU A 67 -15.24 -7.43 -24.62
N ALA A 68 -14.06 -7.29 -25.22
CA ALA A 68 -12.87 -6.80 -24.55
C ALA A 68 -13.05 -5.42 -23.89
N PRO A 69 -13.73 -4.43 -24.51
CA PRO A 69 -14.05 -3.16 -23.85
C PRO A 69 -14.94 -3.35 -22.61
N ALA A 70 -15.95 -4.24 -22.67
CA ALA A 70 -16.82 -4.50 -21.53
C ALA A 70 -16.07 -5.19 -20.39
N VAL A 71 -15.22 -6.18 -20.71
CA VAL A 71 -14.33 -6.85 -19.74
C VAL A 71 -13.34 -5.85 -19.15
N PHE A 72 -12.80 -4.94 -19.96
CA PHE A 72 -11.91 -3.88 -19.49
C PHE A 72 -12.62 -2.93 -18.51
N VAL A 73 -13.83 -2.47 -18.83
CA VAL A 73 -14.64 -1.63 -17.94
C VAL A 73 -14.96 -2.38 -16.64
N MET A 74 -15.40 -3.64 -16.72
CA MET A 74 -15.64 -4.46 -15.53
C MET A 74 -14.36 -4.64 -14.70
N GLY A 75 -13.22 -4.86 -15.35
CA GLY A 75 -11.92 -4.95 -14.69
C GLY A 75 -11.55 -3.66 -13.95
N VAL A 76 -11.71 -2.50 -14.59
CA VAL A 76 -11.48 -1.18 -13.97
C VAL A 76 -12.42 -0.94 -12.81
N MET A 77 -13.70 -1.30 -12.93
CA MET A 77 -14.68 -1.17 -11.84
C MET A 77 -14.40 -2.15 -10.69
N ALA A 78 -13.73 -3.27 -10.94
CA ALA A 78 -13.32 -4.20 -9.91
C ALA A 78 -12.01 -3.79 -9.21
N ILE A 79 -11.23 -2.84 -9.75
CA ILE A 79 -9.96 -2.37 -9.15
C ILE A 79 -10.15 -1.96 -7.68
N PRO A 80 -11.13 -1.13 -7.29
CA PRO A 80 -11.29 -0.73 -5.89
C PRO A 80 -11.52 -1.90 -4.93
N ILE A 81 -12.10 -3.00 -5.43
CA ILE A 81 -12.35 -4.22 -4.65
C ILE A 81 -11.07 -5.03 -4.51
N PHE A 82 -10.29 -5.19 -5.59
CA PHE A 82 -9.06 -5.98 -5.58
C PHE A 82 -7.85 -5.26 -4.99
N LEU A 83 -7.81 -3.93 -5.05
CA LEU A 83 -6.68 -3.12 -4.62
C LEU A 83 -6.31 -3.29 -3.13
N PRO A 84 -7.26 -3.35 -2.16
CA PRO A 84 -6.96 -3.70 -0.77
C PRO A 84 -6.23 -5.04 -0.65
N PHE A 85 -6.62 -6.06 -1.41
CA PHE A 85 -5.99 -7.38 -1.38
C PHE A 85 -4.56 -7.33 -1.94
N LEU A 86 -4.34 -6.59 -3.03
CA LEU A 86 -2.99 -6.40 -3.58
C LEU A 86 -2.08 -5.66 -2.59
N ILE A 87 -2.60 -4.65 -1.92
CA ILE A 87 -1.88 -3.89 -0.88
C ILE A 87 -1.57 -4.79 0.34
N LEU A 88 -2.50 -5.66 0.74
CA LEU A 88 -2.27 -6.66 1.79
C LEU A 88 -1.12 -7.60 1.42
N ILE A 89 -1.16 -8.20 0.23
CA ILE A 89 -0.10 -9.11 -0.25
C ILE A 89 1.23 -8.36 -0.31
N TYR A 90 1.26 -7.16 -0.89
CA TYR A 90 2.44 -6.29 -0.96
C TYR A 90 3.07 -6.10 0.42
N GLY A 91 2.29 -5.64 1.40
CA GLY A 91 2.81 -5.36 2.73
C GLY A 91 3.26 -6.62 3.47
N SER A 92 2.61 -7.78 3.26
CA SER A 92 3.09 -9.04 3.87
C SER A 92 4.44 -9.49 3.32
N ILE A 93 4.67 -9.33 2.01
CA ILE A 93 5.94 -9.65 1.35
C ILE A 93 7.01 -8.70 1.89
N LEU A 94 6.71 -7.40 1.95
CA LEU A 94 7.63 -6.39 2.45
C LEU A 94 8.03 -6.63 3.91
N ALA A 95 7.04 -6.87 4.79
CA ALA A 95 7.30 -7.17 6.21
C ALA A 95 8.21 -8.39 6.36
N THR A 96 7.93 -9.47 5.61
CA THR A 96 8.73 -10.70 5.62
C THR A 96 10.15 -10.47 5.12
N MET A 97 10.32 -9.69 4.05
CA MET A 97 11.65 -9.36 3.52
C MET A 97 12.50 -8.59 4.54
N ILE A 98 11.92 -7.58 5.19
CA ILE A 98 12.58 -6.79 6.23
C ILE A 98 12.94 -7.68 7.43
N SER A 99 11.98 -8.48 7.90
CA SER A 99 12.19 -9.39 9.03
C SER A 99 13.31 -10.41 8.75
N ASN A 100 13.26 -11.07 7.60
CA ASN A 100 14.26 -12.07 7.24
C ASN A 100 15.65 -11.46 7.09
N ARG A 101 15.76 -10.23 6.57
CA ARG A 101 17.06 -9.56 6.48
C ARG A 101 17.65 -9.28 7.87
N ILE A 102 16.88 -8.67 8.76
CA ILE A 102 17.36 -8.38 10.13
C ILE A 102 17.73 -9.68 10.85
N ARG A 103 16.93 -10.75 10.68
CA ARG A 103 17.23 -12.06 11.25
C ARG A 103 18.52 -12.67 10.69
N THR A 104 18.79 -12.55 9.38
CA THR A 104 20.03 -13.06 8.80
C THR A 104 21.26 -12.36 9.36
N GLU A 105 21.19 -11.04 9.58
CA GLU A 105 22.28 -10.27 10.19
C GLU A 105 22.45 -10.61 11.68
N LYS A 106 21.35 -10.83 12.41
CA LYS A 106 21.42 -11.32 13.80
C LYS A 106 22.10 -12.68 13.89
N ARG A 107 21.73 -13.62 13.01
CA ARG A 107 22.33 -14.96 12.96
C ARG A 107 23.81 -14.95 12.57
N ALA A 108 24.23 -13.96 11.79
CA ALA A 108 25.63 -13.76 11.41
C ALA A 108 26.45 -13.05 12.50
N ALA A 109 25.84 -12.68 13.64
CA ALA A 109 26.44 -11.85 14.69
C ALA A 109 26.97 -10.48 14.19
N THR A 110 26.62 -10.08 12.97
CA THR A 110 26.97 -8.79 12.38
C THR A 110 26.04 -7.70 12.88
N TYR A 111 24.79 -8.05 13.22
CA TYR A 111 23.81 -7.09 13.74
C TYR A 111 24.30 -6.37 14.99
N ASP A 112 24.90 -7.08 15.94
CA ASP A 112 25.38 -6.49 17.20
C ASP A 112 26.55 -5.53 16.93
N LEU A 113 27.45 -5.90 16.02
CA LEU A 113 28.55 -5.03 15.58
C LEU A 113 28.02 -3.75 14.91
N LEU A 114 26.97 -3.89 14.09
CA LEU A 114 26.32 -2.77 13.42
C LEU A 114 25.59 -1.84 14.39
N CYS A 115 25.07 -2.36 15.50
CA CYS A 115 24.41 -1.56 16.53
C CYS A 115 25.39 -0.69 17.36
N VAL A 116 26.70 -0.95 17.29
CA VAL A 116 27.74 -0.12 17.94
C VAL A 116 28.01 1.17 17.15
N LEU A 117 27.55 1.25 15.89
CA LEU A 117 27.62 2.48 15.09
C LEU A 117 26.82 3.62 15.77
N PRO A 118 27.18 4.89 15.54
CA PRO A 118 26.54 6.04 16.18
C PRO A 118 25.04 6.18 15.88
N THR A 119 24.52 5.45 14.89
CA THR A 119 23.09 5.39 14.55
C THR A 119 22.25 4.55 15.53
N GLY A 120 22.90 3.77 16.40
CA GLY A 120 22.25 2.87 17.34
C GLY A 120 21.48 1.71 16.68
N SER A 121 20.77 0.95 17.51
CA SER A 121 19.99 -0.23 17.09
C SER A 121 18.77 0.15 16.25
N LEU A 122 18.10 1.26 16.58
CA LEU A 122 16.96 1.80 15.85
C LEU A 122 17.36 2.31 14.47
N GLY A 123 18.43 3.11 14.37
CA GLY A 123 18.92 3.60 13.08
C GLY A 123 19.36 2.45 12.19
N MET A 124 20.00 1.41 12.77
CA MET A 124 20.45 0.27 11.99
C MET A 124 19.29 -0.60 11.45
N THR A 125 18.30 -0.93 12.28
CA THR A 125 17.09 -1.65 11.84
C THR A 125 16.32 -0.84 10.78
N TRP A 126 16.24 0.47 10.97
CA TRP A 126 15.66 1.39 9.99
C TRP A 126 16.42 1.38 8.66
N LEU A 127 17.75 1.49 8.68
CA LEU A 127 18.61 1.39 7.48
C LEU A 127 18.43 0.06 6.75
N MET A 128 18.35 -1.07 7.47
CA MET A 128 18.07 -2.37 6.88
C MET A 128 16.69 -2.42 6.23
N SER A 129 15.68 -1.77 6.83
CA SER A 129 14.33 -1.69 6.25
C SER A 129 14.30 -0.86 4.97
N MET A 130 14.99 0.28 4.94
CA MET A 130 15.14 1.13 3.74
C MET A 130 15.86 0.39 2.62
N TRP A 131 16.93 -0.33 2.96
CA TRP A 131 17.66 -1.14 2.02
C TRP A 131 16.76 -2.24 1.40
N ALA A 132 16.00 -2.95 2.23
CA ALA A 132 15.08 -3.99 1.77
C ALA A 132 13.98 -3.44 0.85
N LEU A 133 13.46 -2.25 1.15
CA LEU A 133 12.50 -1.54 0.31
C LEU A 133 13.07 -1.24 -1.09
N ARG A 134 14.35 -0.84 -1.16
CA ARG A 134 15.01 -0.39 -2.39
C ARG A 134 15.52 -1.53 -3.27
N GLN A 135 16.05 -2.59 -2.65
CA GLN A 135 16.67 -3.70 -3.38
C GLN A 135 15.66 -4.64 -4.05
N GLY A 136 14.42 -4.69 -3.56
CA GLY A 136 13.39 -5.53 -4.16
C GLY A 136 13.01 -5.03 -5.56
N LYS A 137 13.66 -5.54 -6.62
CA LYS A 137 13.21 -5.29 -8.01
C LYS A 137 11.75 -5.69 -8.22
N VAL A 138 11.34 -6.80 -7.57
CA VAL A 138 9.94 -7.25 -7.50
C VAL A 138 9.08 -6.21 -6.78
N LEU A 139 9.58 -5.63 -5.70
CA LEU A 139 8.93 -4.57 -4.97
C LEU A 139 8.79 -3.30 -5.80
N GLY A 140 9.79 -2.95 -6.62
CA GLY A 140 9.73 -1.85 -7.58
C GLY A 140 8.69 -2.09 -8.67
N TRP A 141 8.57 -3.33 -9.18
CA TRP A 141 7.51 -3.68 -10.13
C TRP A 141 6.12 -3.60 -9.48
N LEU A 142 5.96 -4.13 -8.27
CA LEU A 142 4.69 -4.13 -7.55
C LEU A 142 4.32 -2.71 -7.11
N TYR A 143 5.29 -1.90 -6.66
CA TYR A 143 5.12 -0.48 -6.34
C TYR A 143 4.70 0.32 -7.58
N ASN A 144 5.40 0.14 -8.70
CA ASN A 144 5.02 0.78 -9.96
C ASN A 144 3.65 0.31 -10.43
N GLY A 145 3.34 -0.98 -10.27
CA GLY A 145 2.02 -1.55 -10.57
C GLY A 145 0.93 -0.89 -9.74
N VAL A 146 1.06 -0.86 -8.42
CA VAL A 146 0.09 -0.21 -7.52
C VAL A 146 0.01 1.28 -7.81
N ARG A 147 1.13 1.97 -8.10
CA ARG A 147 1.14 3.39 -8.49
C ARG A 147 0.37 3.63 -9.79
N ILE A 148 0.55 2.79 -10.81
CA ILE A 148 -0.20 2.88 -12.07
C ILE A 148 -1.68 2.63 -11.81
N VAL A 149 -2.02 1.62 -11.02
CA VAL A 149 -3.42 1.29 -10.69
C VAL A 149 -4.07 2.43 -9.89
N LEU A 150 -3.39 3.02 -8.90
CA LEU A 150 -3.85 4.19 -8.17
C LEU A 150 -4.03 5.40 -9.10
N PHE A 151 -3.10 5.61 -10.03
CA PHE A 151 -3.20 6.69 -11.01
C PHE A 151 -4.40 6.50 -11.95
N LEU A 152 -4.62 5.28 -12.47
CA LEU A 152 -5.79 4.94 -13.27
C LEU A 152 -7.09 5.08 -12.47
N MET A 153 -7.09 4.70 -11.20
CA MET A 153 -8.22 4.88 -10.30
C MET A 153 -8.54 6.37 -10.10
N LEU A 154 -7.52 7.22 -9.89
CA LEU A 154 -7.70 8.67 -9.75
C LEU A 154 -8.25 9.30 -11.04
N ILE A 155 -7.77 8.87 -12.21
CA ILE A 155 -8.33 9.29 -13.50
C ILE A 155 -9.79 8.85 -13.62
N GLY A 156 -10.10 7.58 -13.30
CA GLY A 156 -11.47 7.07 -13.33
C GLY A 156 -12.40 7.85 -12.41
N ILE A 157 -11.94 8.16 -11.19
CA ILE A 157 -12.64 9.01 -10.23
C ILE A 157 -12.86 10.42 -10.79
N ALA A 158 -11.84 11.04 -11.38
CA ALA A 158 -11.98 12.36 -11.99
C ALA A 158 -13.01 12.36 -13.12
N ILE A 159 -13.04 11.33 -13.97
CA ILE A 159 -14.05 11.17 -15.02
C ILE A 159 -15.45 11.04 -14.42
N ILE A 160 -15.63 10.22 -13.38
CA ILE A 160 -16.93 10.05 -12.70
C ILE A 160 -17.39 11.37 -12.09
N ILE A 161 -16.50 12.13 -11.45
CA ILE A 161 -16.81 13.45 -10.89
C ILE A 161 -17.25 14.42 -11.99
N VAL A 162 -16.56 14.44 -13.14
CA VAL A 162 -16.95 15.29 -14.27
C VAL A 162 -18.32 14.89 -14.82
N ILE A 163 -18.61 13.59 -14.97
CA ILE A 163 -19.92 13.11 -15.41
C ILE A 163 -21.00 13.52 -14.41
N ALA A 164 -20.76 13.32 -13.11
CA ALA A 164 -21.68 13.73 -12.05
C ALA A 164 -21.91 15.26 -12.06
N LEU A 165 -20.87 16.05 -12.35
CA LEU A 165 -20.98 17.50 -12.48
C LEU A 165 -21.82 17.91 -13.70
N ILE A 166 -21.64 17.26 -14.85
CA ILE A 166 -22.44 17.53 -16.05
C ILE A 166 -23.91 17.20 -15.80
N VAL A 167 -24.17 16.03 -15.20
CA VAL A 167 -25.53 15.58 -14.86
C VAL A 167 -26.19 16.56 -13.87
N THR A 168 -25.47 16.99 -12.83
CA THR A 168 -26.00 17.98 -11.87
C THR A 168 -26.29 19.34 -12.51
N LEU A 169 -25.41 19.83 -13.38
CA LEU A 169 -25.65 21.08 -14.11
C LEU A 169 -26.90 21.00 -14.99
N GLN A 170 -27.15 19.84 -15.61
CA GLN A 170 -28.37 19.62 -16.38
C GLN A 170 -29.63 19.65 -15.49
N TYR A 171 -29.60 19.03 -14.31
CA TYR A 171 -30.73 19.06 -13.37
C TYR A 171 -31.01 20.46 -12.81
N ILE A 172 -29.97 21.25 -12.55
CA ILE A 172 -30.11 22.65 -12.11
C ILE A 172 -30.81 23.47 -13.20
N TRP A 173 -30.48 23.23 -14.47
CA TRP A 173 -31.12 23.89 -15.61
C TRP A 173 -32.61 23.57 -15.69
N ASP A 174 -32.98 22.32 -15.43
CA ASP A 174 -34.38 21.85 -15.43
C ASP A 174 -35.16 22.23 -14.15
N GLN A 175 -34.60 23.06 -13.28
CA GLN A 175 -35.19 23.53 -12.00
C GLN A 175 -35.52 22.42 -10.98
N ASN A 176 -35.00 21.20 -11.16
CA ASN A 176 -35.20 20.09 -10.23
C ASN A 176 -34.13 20.08 -9.14
N LEU A 177 -34.21 21.02 -8.20
CA LEU A 177 -33.24 21.16 -7.10
C LEU A 177 -33.29 20.02 -6.07
N GLU A 178 -34.31 19.15 -6.10
CA GLU A 178 -34.47 18.04 -5.16
C GLU A 178 -33.32 17.02 -5.23
N TYR A 179 -32.67 16.86 -6.40
CA TYR A 179 -31.58 15.88 -6.60
C TYR A 179 -30.17 16.42 -6.32
N LEU A 180 -30.03 17.72 -6.06
CA LEU A 180 -28.72 18.36 -5.83
C LEU A 180 -27.96 17.76 -4.62
N PRO A 181 -28.60 17.49 -3.47
CA PRO A 181 -27.92 16.94 -2.30
C PRO A 181 -27.34 15.53 -2.55
N ASP A 182 -28.07 14.67 -3.25
CA ASP A 182 -27.66 13.29 -3.53
C ASP A 182 -26.43 13.25 -4.44
N ALA A 183 -26.38 14.14 -5.42
CA ALA A 183 -25.24 14.22 -6.32
C ALA A 183 -23.99 14.80 -5.63
N LEU A 184 -24.16 15.84 -4.80
CA LEU A 184 -23.06 16.38 -3.98
C LEU A 184 -22.52 15.32 -3.01
N ARG A 185 -23.41 14.58 -2.36
CA ARG A 185 -23.07 13.45 -1.50
C ARG A 185 -22.23 12.42 -2.26
N THR A 186 -22.66 12.02 -3.46
CA THR A 186 -21.93 11.06 -4.30
C THR A 186 -20.51 11.54 -4.62
N VAL A 187 -20.34 12.82 -4.97
CA VAL A 187 -19.01 13.41 -5.23
C VAL A 187 -18.12 13.37 -3.98
N VAL A 188 -18.67 13.72 -2.81
CA VAL A 188 -17.94 13.69 -1.53
C VAL A 188 -17.57 12.26 -1.13
N GLU A 189 -18.46 11.29 -1.32
CA GLU A 189 -18.19 9.86 -1.10
C GLU A 189 -17.03 9.35 -1.96
N ILE A 190 -17.04 9.68 -3.25
CA ILE A 190 -15.98 9.29 -4.18
C ILE A 190 -14.63 9.91 -3.79
N LEU A 191 -14.62 11.20 -3.42
CA LEU A 191 -13.41 11.87 -2.94
C LEU A 191 -12.89 11.27 -1.63
N ALA A 192 -13.78 10.98 -0.68
CA ALA A 192 -13.41 10.33 0.57
C ALA A 192 -12.78 8.95 0.33
N ILE A 193 -13.35 8.15 -0.57
CA ILE A 193 -12.80 6.86 -0.98
C ILE A 193 -11.39 7.03 -1.57
N ALA A 194 -11.20 8.00 -2.49
CA ALA A 194 -9.89 8.27 -3.09
C ALA A 194 -8.82 8.60 -2.04
N ILE A 195 -9.17 9.46 -1.07
CA ILE A 195 -8.28 9.86 0.03
C ILE A 195 -7.95 8.63 0.89
N ILE A 196 -8.95 7.84 1.31
CA ILE A 196 -8.75 6.64 2.13
C ILE A 196 -7.80 5.65 1.45
N PHE A 197 -7.96 5.43 0.14
CA PHE A 197 -7.08 4.55 -0.62
C PHE A 197 -5.65 5.07 -0.71
N TYR A 198 -5.49 6.36 -1.02
CA TYR A 198 -4.19 7.00 -1.13
C TYR A 198 -3.44 6.97 0.21
N THR A 199 -4.06 7.44 1.29
CA THR A 199 -3.44 7.43 2.64
C THR A 199 -3.22 6.01 3.14
N GLY A 200 -4.18 5.12 2.87
CA GLY A 200 -4.12 3.73 3.28
C GLY A 200 -2.96 2.96 2.65
N PHE A 201 -2.58 3.29 1.41
CA PHE A 201 -1.41 2.71 0.76
C PHE A 201 -0.12 3.02 1.52
N PHE A 202 0.19 4.30 1.79
CA PHE A 202 1.42 4.67 2.51
C PHE A 202 1.43 4.14 3.95
N GLN A 203 0.31 4.24 4.66
CA GLN A 203 0.20 3.69 6.01
C GLN A 203 0.45 2.18 6.03
N THR A 204 0.01 1.45 5.00
CA THR A 204 0.26 0.01 4.92
C THR A 204 1.74 -0.32 4.76
N ILE A 205 2.47 0.46 3.94
CA ILE A 205 3.92 0.30 3.79
C ILE A 205 4.63 0.53 5.13
N VAL A 206 4.29 1.62 5.82
CA VAL A 206 4.88 1.94 7.13
C VAL A 206 4.56 0.84 8.15
N ILE A 207 3.30 0.38 8.24
CA ILE A 207 2.92 -0.72 9.14
C ILE A 207 3.71 -1.98 8.81
N SER A 208 3.86 -2.34 7.53
CA SER A 208 4.63 -3.51 7.14
C SER A 208 6.10 -3.40 7.52
N ALA A 209 6.70 -2.22 7.40
CA ALA A 209 8.08 -1.98 7.80
C ALA A 209 8.25 -2.08 9.32
N LEU A 210 7.34 -1.47 10.10
CA LEU A 210 7.36 -1.54 11.57
C LEU A 210 7.20 -2.97 12.07
N ILE A 211 6.26 -3.74 11.53
CA ILE A 211 6.08 -5.15 11.90
C ILE A 211 7.30 -5.97 11.50
N GLY A 212 7.81 -5.77 10.28
CA GLY A 212 9.01 -6.45 9.79
C GLY A 212 10.25 -6.17 10.65
N MET A 213 10.41 -4.95 11.17
CA MET A 213 11.48 -4.60 12.10
C MET A 213 11.26 -5.19 13.49
N LEU A 214 10.01 -5.29 13.95
CA LEU A 214 9.69 -5.74 15.29
C LEU A 214 9.78 -7.26 15.46
N THR A 215 9.31 -8.04 14.48
CA THR A 215 9.22 -9.50 14.58
C THR A 215 10.56 -10.20 14.92
N PRO A 216 11.72 -9.81 14.33
CA PRO A 216 13.02 -10.40 14.67
C PRO A 216 13.46 -10.23 16.13
N HIS A 217 12.81 -9.38 16.94
CA HIS A 217 13.17 -9.16 18.35
C HIS A 217 12.38 -10.03 19.34
N PHE A 218 11.49 -10.88 18.86
CA PHE A 218 10.78 -11.83 19.71
C PHE A 218 11.50 -13.18 19.87
N ASP A 219 12.78 -13.27 19.45
CA ASP A 219 13.77 -14.31 19.79
C ASP A 219 13.22 -15.72 20.07
N THR A 220 12.53 -16.28 19.09
CA THR A 220 12.27 -17.72 19.07
C THR A 220 13.31 -18.38 18.16
N GLU A 221 14.45 -18.79 18.73
CA GLU A 221 15.54 -19.49 18.01
C GLU A 221 15.04 -20.67 17.14
N TRP A 222 13.93 -21.27 17.55
CA TRP A 222 13.35 -22.49 16.99
C TRP A 222 12.27 -22.27 15.92
N TYR A 223 11.68 -21.07 15.83
CA TYR A 223 10.58 -20.82 14.91
C TYR A 223 11.00 -19.99 13.71
N ASP A 224 10.47 -20.34 12.55
CA ASP A 224 10.55 -19.49 11.38
C ASP A 224 9.80 -18.16 11.68
N THR A 225 10.50 -17.04 11.59
CA THR A 225 9.94 -15.69 11.81
C THR A 225 8.99 -15.28 10.68
N THR A 226 9.07 -15.94 9.52
CA THR A 226 8.24 -15.66 8.35
C THR A 226 6.73 -15.80 8.64
N PRO A 227 6.21 -16.97 9.07
CA PRO A 227 4.79 -17.12 9.37
C PRO A 227 4.32 -16.17 10.48
N LEU A 228 5.17 -15.90 11.48
CA LEU A 228 4.86 -14.95 12.55
C LEU A 228 4.71 -13.53 12.02
N THR A 229 5.61 -13.10 11.13
CA THR A 229 5.58 -11.76 10.52
C THR A 229 4.34 -11.58 9.64
N ILE A 230 4.04 -12.58 8.79
CA ILE A 230 2.86 -12.58 7.92
C ILE A 230 1.58 -12.55 8.77
N THR A 231 1.51 -13.40 9.80
CA THR A 231 0.33 -13.48 10.68
C THR A 231 0.13 -12.19 11.44
N ALA A 232 1.17 -11.63 12.07
CA ALA A 232 1.08 -10.36 12.79
C ALA A 232 0.62 -9.22 11.87
N TYR A 233 1.17 -9.13 10.67
CA TYR A 233 0.76 -8.15 9.68
C TYR A 233 -0.70 -8.32 9.24
N LEU A 234 -1.12 -9.54 8.89
CA LEU A 234 -2.49 -9.83 8.45
C LEU A 234 -3.50 -9.57 9.56
N VAL A 235 -3.21 -9.97 10.80
CA VAL A 235 -4.09 -9.73 11.96
C VAL A 235 -4.29 -8.23 12.18
N VAL A 236 -3.21 -7.44 12.16
CA VAL A 236 -3.31 -5.98 12.30
C VAL A 236 -4.12 -5.38 11.16
N GLN A 237 -3.84 -5.75 9.91
CA GLN A 237 -4.52 -5.14 8.77
C GLN A 237 -6.00 -5.56 8.64
N ILE A 238 -6.30 -6.86 8.71
CA ILE A 238 -7.67 -7.37 8.67
C ILE A 238 -8.46 -6.81 9.87
N GLY A 239 -7.84 -6.76 11.06
CA GLY A 239 -8.44 -6.14 12.24
C GLY A 239 -8.80 -4.67 12.01
N THR A 240 -7.92 -3.88 11.41
CA THR A 240 -8.22 -2.46 11.10
C THR A 240 -9.32 -2.27 10.09
N TYR A 241 -9.32 -3.06 9.01
CA TYR A 241 -10.34 -2.95 7.99
C TYR A 241 -11.70 -3.41 8.53
N PHE A 242 -11.73 -4.47 9.33
CA PHE A 242 -12.93 -4.95 9.98
C PHE A 242 -13.48 -3.90 10.97
N LEU A 243 -12.63 -3.32 11.82
CA LEU A 243 -13.03 -2.25 12.74
C LEU A 243 -13.60 -1.04 11.99
N THR A 244 -12.89 -0.59 10.95
CA THR A 244 -13.32 0.55 10.12
C THR A 244 -14.65 0.25 9.44
N PHE A 245 -14.81 -0.94 8.87
CA PHE A 245 -16.05 -1.37 8.24
C PHE A 245 -17.23 -1.34 9.21
N TRP A 246 -17.09 -1.94 10.39
CA TRP A 246 -18.17 -1.96 11.38
C TRP A 246 -18.54 -0.58 11.91
N VAL A 247 -17.54 0.29 12.14
CA VAL A 247 -17.81 1.67 12.56
C VAL A 247 -18.53 2.44 11.46
N CYS A 248 -18.11 2.31 10.20
CA CYS A 248 -18.81 2.94 9.08
C CYS A 248 -20.25 2.42 8.95
N VAL A 249 -20.48 1.10 9.05
CA VAL A 249 -21.83 0.51 9.00
C VAL A 249 -22.70 1.00 10.16
N ALA A 250 -22.16 1.04 11.37
CA ALA A 250 -22.88 1.52 12.56
C ALA A 250 -23.25 3.01 12.43
N LEU A 251 -22.30 3.85 12.01
CA LEU A 251 -22.56 5.27 11.76
C LEU A 251 -23.58 5.48 10.65
N ASN A 252 -23.50 4.72 9.56
CA ASN A 252 -24.50 4.77 8.49
C ASN A 252 -25.89 4.41 9.00
N ALA A 253 -26.00 3.31 9.76
CA ALA A 253 -27.28 2.86 10.31
C ALA A 253 -27.91 3.87 11.30
N MET A 254 -27.09 4.63 12.03
CA MET A 254 -27.57 5.62 13.00
C MET A 254 -27.97 6.95 12.36
N PHE A 255 -27.30 7.38 11.29
CA PHE A 255 -27.39 8.76 10.80
C PHE A 255 -27.97 8.91 9.39
N TYR A 256 -28.05 7.82 8.61
CA TYR A 256 -28.53 7.87 7.23
C TYR A 256 -29.98 8.37 7.15
N GLY A 257 -30.20 9.41 6.36
CA GLY A 257 -31.54 9.96 6.12
C GLY A 257 -32.05 10.90 7.22
N TYR A 258 -31.24 11.21 8.24
CA TYR A 258 -31.64 12.20 9.26
C TYR A 258 -31.68 13.62 8.69
N SER A 259 -30.66 14.01 7.93
CA SER A 259 -30.63 15.28 7.19
C SER A 259 -29.60 15.22 6.05
N ALA A 260 -29.86 15.92 4.95
CA ALA A 260 -28.95 15.99 3.81
C ALA A 260 -27.54 16.50 4.21
N PHE A 261 -27.46 17.41 5.20
CA PHE A 261 -26.19 17.90 5.71
C PHE A 261 -25.37 16.79 6.38
N ILE A 262 -26.02 15.96 7.21
CA ILE A 262 -25.35 14.83 7.88
C ILE A 262 -24.91 13.81 6.84
N ASP A 263 -25.73 13.50 5.84
CA ASP A 263 -25.39 12.56 4.78
C ASP A 263 -24.15 13.02 3.97
N ILE A 264 -23.96 14.33 3.77
CA ILE A 264 -22.77 14.91 3.13
C ILE A 264 -21.55 14.88 4.06
N LEU A 265 -21.74 15.05 5.37
CA LEU A 265 -20.66 15.06 6.37
C LEU A 265 -20.14 13.64 6.68
N LEU A 266 -21.01 12.64 6.57
CA LEU A 266 -20.75 11.25 6.95
C LEU A 266 -19.50 10.63 6.27
N PRO A 267 -19.26 10.81 4.96
CA PRO A 267 -18.05 10.29 4.29
C PRO A 267 -16.76 10.94 4.80
N VAL A 268 -16.83 12.22 5.21
CA VAL A 268 -15.68 12.91 5.82
C VAL A 268 -15.35 12.30 7.18
N VAL A 269 -16.38 11.97 7.96
CA VAL A 269 -16.22 11.25 9.24
C VAL A 269 -15.63 9.86 9.02
N TYR A 270 -16.08 9.11 8.00
CA TYR A 270 -15.49 7.83 7.62
C TYR A 270 -14.00 7.95 7.29
N CYS A 271 -13.65 8.97 6.49
CA CYS A 271 -12.26 9.25 6.12
C CYS A 271 -11.41 9.55 7.35
N ALA A 272 -11.87 10.45 8.23
CA ALA A 272 -11.19 10.79 9.47
C ALA A 272 -10.99 9.57 10.38
N PHE A 273 -12.00 8.71 10.53
CA PHE A 273 -11.92 7.50 11.34
C PHE A 273 -10.96 6.45 10.74
N ALA A 274 -11.05 6.20 9.43
CA ALA A 274 -10.19 5.25 8.73
C ALA A 274 -8.71 5.68 8.81
N ILE A 275 -8.44 6.96 8.61
CA ILE A 275 -7.09 7.53 8.70
C ILE A 275 -6.59 7.51 10.15
N GLY A 276 -7.44 7.93 11.09
CA GLY A 276 -7.10 8.05 12.51
C GLY A 276 -6.81 6.70 13.17
N SER A 277 -7.64 5.68 12.92
CA SER A 277 -7.46 4.34 13.48
C SER A 277 -6.13 3.71 13.04
N ARG A 278 -5.75 3.88 11.78
CA ARG A 278 -4.47 3.42 11.24
C ARG A 278 -3.29 4.22 11.78
N GLU A 279 -3.44 5.53 11.92
CA GLU A 279 -2.42 6.38 12.53
C GLU A 279 -2.14 5.97 13.98
N LEU A 280 -3.18 5.66 14.76
CA LEU A 280 -3.04 5.15 16.13
C LEU A 280 -2.25 3.85 16.20
N ILE A 281 -2.44 2.94 15.24
CA ILE A 281 -1.68 1.69 15.15
C ILE A 281 -0.23 1.94 14.78
N VAL A 282 0.03 2.84 13.83
CA VAL A 282 1.41 3.25 13.49
C VAL A 282 2.09 3.85 14.72
N MET A 283 1.42 4.72 15.47
CA MET A 283 1.94 5.28 16.72
C MET A 283 2.21 4.20 17.77
N GLY A 284 1.31 3.24 17.93
CA GLY A 284 1.46 2.12 18.85
C GLY A 284 2.65 1.22 18.49
N LEU A 285 2.74 0.79 17.23
CA LEU A 285 3.85 -0.01 16.72
C LEU A 285 5.19 0.73 16.82
N TRP A 286 5.22 2.02 16.50
CA TRP A 286 6.42 2.85 16.61
C TRP A 286 6.91 2.96 18.06
N ARG A 287 6.01 3.30 19.00
CA ARG A 287 6.36 3.38 20.43
C ARG A 287 6.85 2.03 20.96
N TYR A 288 6.21 0.95 20.54
CA TYR A 288 6.60 -0.39 20.95
C TYR A 288 7.97 -0.79 20.38
N LEU A 289 8.26 -0.43 19.12
CA LEU A 289 9.59 -0.63 18.50
C LEU A 289 10.68 0.16 19.24
N VAL A 290 10.45 1.45 19.51
CA VAL A 290 11.38 2.32 20.25
C VAL A 290 11.66 1.75 21.65
N TYR A 291 10.61 1.32 22.36
CA TYR A 291 10.74 0.68 23.67
C TYR A 291 11.53 -0.63 23.60
N ARG A 292 11.25 -1.49 22.61
CA ARG A 292 11.90 -2.79 22.48
C ARG A 292 13.38 -2.68 22.11
N LEU A 293 13.76 -1.64 21.36
CA LEU A 293 15.13 -1.38 20.96
C LEU A 293 15.92 -0.54 21.99
N ASN A 294 15.25 -0.08 23.06
CA ASN A 294 15.81 0.84 24.06
C ASN A 294 16.50 2.05 23.41
N ALA A 295 15.86 2.61 22.37
CA ALA A 295 16.45 3.66 21.57
C ALA A 295 16.55 4.98 22.36
N THR A 296 17.68 5.66 22.23
CA THR A 296 17.90 6.97 22.87
C THR A 296 17.15 8.08 22.11
N GLN A 297 16.99 9.25 22.73
CA GLN A 297 16.34 10.38 22.04
C GLN A 297 17.13 10.81 20.79
N ASP A 298 18.45 10.69 20.82
CA ASP A 298 19.32 11.03 19.69
C ASP A 298 19.07 10.08 18.52
N ASP A 299 18.90 8.78 18.77
CA ASP A 299 18.54 7.79 17.74
C ASP A 299 17.20 8.14 17.06
N ILE A 300 16.21 8.57 17.85
CA ILE A 300 14.89 8.96 17.35
C ILE A 300 15.00 10.22 16.48
N GLN A 301 15.79 11.21 16.92
CA GLN A 301 16.03 12.42 16.14
C GLN A 301 16.75 12.10 14.83
N HIS A 302 17.74 11.20 14.83
CA HIS A 302 18.41 10.79 13.59
C HIS A 302 17.46 10.16 12.56
N VAL A 303 16.53 9.32 12.99
CA VAL A 303 15.52 8.76 12.08
C VAL A 303 14.57 9.84 11.58
N GLN A 304 14.17 10.80 12.43
CA GLN A 304 13.22 11.85 12.05
C GLN A 304 13.82 13.00 11.23
N LEU A 305 15.07 13.36 11.47
CA LEU A 305 15.81 14.45 10.82
C LEU A 305 16.45 14.02 9.50
N SER A 306 16.42 12.73 9.18
CA SER A 306 16.79 12.24 7.85
C SER A 306 15.77 12.60 6.75
N VAL A 307 14.70 13.33 7.11
CA VAL A 307 13.67 13.91 6.22
C VAL A 307 13.98 15.37 5.93
#